data_AF-A0A7W0Y2X9-F1
#
_entry.id   AF-A0A7W0Y2X9-F1
#
_cell.length_a   1.000
_cell.length_b   1.000
_cell.length_c   1.000
_cell.angle_alpha   90.00
_cell.angle_beta   90.00
_cell.angle_gamma   90.00
#
_symmetry.space_group_name_H-M   'P 1'
#
loop_
_entity.id
_entity.type
_entity.pdbx_description
1 polymer ?
#
loop_
_entity_poly.entity_id
_entity_poly.type
_entity_poly.pdbx_seq_one_letter_code
_entity_poly.pdbx_strand_id
1 'polypeptide(L)'
;VSNNAGNMGKGLALWLRAGIIRKVICSYIGGNEDLHTRMASGEVKVEITPQGTLAERMRAAGAGIPAFFTPTGVGTVVEDGKETKEIDGRRYIMERALRGDLALVRAQKSDRFGNLRFWRTARNFNPVMATAAKLAIVECDQLVDNGTLDPDDVHLGGIYVHRIVHVPEHENAFEFRTVRKRS
;
A
#
# COMPACT_ATOMS: atom_id res chain seq x y z
N VAL A 1 7.19 2.87 0.50
CA VAL A 1 5.90 2.97 1.22
C VAL A 1 5.24 1.62 1.16
N SER A 2 4.77 1.09 2.29
CA SER A 2 4.04 -0.18 2.33
C SER A 2 3.31 -0.31 3.66
N ASN A 3 2.19 -1.03 3.70
CA ASN A 3 1.52 -1.30 4.97
C ASN A 3 2.46 -1.99 5.97
N ASN A 4 3.24 -2.95 5.46
CA ASN A 4 4.21 -3.76 6.19
C ASN A 4 5.54 -3.82 5.42
N ALA A 5 6.67 -3.97 6.12
CA ALA A 5 7.99 -4.05 5.51
C ALA A 5 8.42 -5.48 5.11
N GLY A 6 7.46 -6.33 4.72
CA GLY A 6 7.69 -7.76 4.50
C GLY A 6 7.81 -8.55 5.81
N ASN A 7 7.73 -9.87 5.70
CA ASN A 7 7.89 -10.81 6.81
C ASN A 7 8.52 -12.13 6.30
N MET A 8 9.07 -12.94 7.20
CA MET A 8 9.66 -14.27 6.91
C MET A 8 10.69 -14.27 5.77
N GLY A 9 11.45 -13.18 5.61
CA GLY A 9 12.44 -13.03 4.54
C GLY A 9 11.86 -12.85 3.13
N LYS A 10 10.56 -12.53 3.00
CA LYS A 10 9.88 -12.34 1.70
C LYS A 10 9.44 -10.89 1.48
N GLY A 11 9.13 -10.57 0.22
CA GLY A 11 8.68 -9.24 -0.19
C GLY A 11 9.75 -8.17 0.12
N LEU A 12 9.33 -7.08 0.75
CA LEU A 12 10.22 -5.95 1.05
C LEU A 12 11.37 -6.28 2.02
N ALA A 13 11.30 -7.40 2.74
CA ALA A 13 12.42 -7.87 3.56
C ALA A 13 13.67 -8.18 2.70
N LEU A 14 13.48 -8.65 1.46
CA LEU A 14 14.59 -8.89 0.53
C LEU A 14 15.29 -7.57 0.14
N TRP A 15 14.53 -6.51 -0.06
CA TRP A 15 15.06 -5.19 -0.40
C TRP A 15 15.76 -4.53 0.78
N LEU A 16 15.24 -4.76 1.99
CA LEU A 16 15.88 -4.32 3.21
C LEU A 16 17.24 -4.99 3.39
N ARG A 17 17.33 -6.32 3.20
CA ARG A 17 18.58 -7.08 3.24
C ARG A 17 19.58 -6.64 2.18
N ALA A 18 19.08 -6.33 0.97
CA ALA A 18 19.90 -5.79 -0.12
C ALA A 18 20.42 -4.37 0.14
N GLY A 19 20.01 -3.69 1.22
CA GLY A 19 20.50 -2.35 1.57
C GLY A 19 19.98 -1.23 0.67
N ILE A 20 18.92 -1.46 -0.11
CA ILE A 20 18.38 -0.46 -1.06
C ILE A 20 17.28 0.43 -0.45
N ILE A 21 16.90 0.19 0.81
CA ILE A 21 15.88 0.96 1.53
C ILE A 21 16.57 1.92 2.50
N ARG A 22 16.35 3.24 2.34
CA ARG A 22 16.80 4.27 3.30
C ARG A 22 15.71 4.78 4.23
N LYS A 23 14.44 4.68 3.82
CA LYS A 23 13.28 5.10 4.60
C LYS A 23 12.09 4.18 4.35
N VAL A 24 11.39 3.79 5.41
CA VAL A 24 10.13 3.08 5.38
C VAL A 24 9.03 3.98 5.93
N ILE A 25 7.91 4.07 5.22
CA ILE A 25 6.65 4.64 5.70
C ILE A 25 5.66 3.48 5.75
N CYS A 26 5.20 3.13 6.94
CA CYS A 26 4.34 1.96 7.18
C CYS A 26 3.37 2.17 8.33
N SER A 27 2.35 1.33 8.41
CA SER A 27 1.40 1.35 9.53
C SER A 27 1.76 0.36 10.62
N TYR A 28 2.47 -0.71 10.26
CA TYR A 28 2.84 -1.77 11.17
C TYR A 28 4.19 -2.37 10.79
N ILE A 29 5.15 -2.30 11.72
CA ILE A 29 6.51 -2.82 11.55
C ILE A 29 6.52 -4.36 11.62
N GLY A 30 5.64 -4.95 12.44
CA GLY A 30 5.53 -6.39 12.64
C GLY A 30 6.76 -7.03 13.28
N GLY A 31 6.91 -8.34 13.07
CA GLY A 31 8.02 -9.16 13.57
C GLY A 31 9.28 -9.17 12.68
N ASN A 32 9.49 -8.12 11.88
CA ASN A 32 10.65 -8.05 10.98
C ASN A 32 11.90 -7.58 11.76
N GLU A 33 12.65 -8.53 12.31
CA GLU A 33 13.88 -8.28 13.09
C GLU A 33 14.91 -7.44 12.31
N ASP A 34 15.08 -7.68 11.01
CA ASP A 34 16.00 -6.93 10.16
C ASP A 34 15.66 -5.43 10.15
N LEU A 35 14.36 -5.09 10.15
CA LEU A 35 13.91 -3.69 10.19
C LEU A 35 14.12 -3.08 11.58
N HIS A 36 13.86 -3.83 12.65
CA HIS A 36 14.09 -3.37 14.02
C HIS A 36 15.57 -3.03 14.24
N THR A 37 16.49 -3.91 13.85
CA THR A 37 17.94 -3.68 13.99
C THR A 37 18.40 -2.45 13.20
N ARG A 38 17.98 -2.32 11.94
CA ARG A 38 18.39 -1.20 11.07
C ARG A 38 17.73 0.13 11.46
N MET A 39 16.54 0.09 12.05
CA MET A 39 15.90 1.26 12.64
C MET A 39 16.67 1.71 13.89
N ALA A 40 17.03 0.77 14.78
CA ALA A 40 17.76 1.06 16.00
C ALA A 40 19.17 1.61 15.74
N SER A 41 19.84 1.14 14.68
CA SER A 41 21.14 1.66 14.26
C SER A 41 21.07 3.02 13.55
N GLY A 42 19.86 3.47 13.18
CA GLY A 42 19.65 4.69 12.39
C GLY A 42 19.94 4.54 10.88
N GLU A 43 20.30 3.35 10.41
CA GLU A 43 20.54 3.07 8.99
C GLU A 43 19.26 3.27 8.16
N VAL A 44 18.11 2.88 8.70
CA VAL A 44 16.80 3.01 8.05
C VAL A 44 15.88 3.89 8.87
N LYS A 45 15.44 5.01 8.27
CA LYS A 45 14.44 5.88 8.88
C LYS A 45 13.05 5.22 8.82
N VAL A 46 12.31 5.22 9.92
CA VAL A 46 10.95 4.68 9.96
C VAL A 46 9.95 5.77 10.33
N GLU A 47 8.92 5.94 9.51
CA GLU A 47 7.76 6.78 9.78
C GLU A 47 6.55 5.87 9.96
N ILE A 48 6.08 5.75 11.20
CA ILE A 48 4.87 4.99 11.52
C ILE A 48 3.66 5.90 11.30
N THR A 49 2.75 5.49 10.42
CA THR A 49 1.52 6.22 10.08
C THR A 49 0.31 5.33 10.35
N PRO A 50 -0.72 5.76 11.10
CA PRO A 50 -1.93 4.97 11.30
C PRO A 50 -2.49 4.43 9.98
N GLN A 51 -2.92 3.17 9.94
CA GLN A 51 -3.24 2.48 8.68
C GLN A 51 -4.28 3.22 7.82
N GLY A 52 -5.35 3.73 8.45
CA GLY A 52 -6.37 4.52 7.76
C GLY A 52 -5.80 5.82 7.17
N THR A 53 -4.96 6.51 7.95
CA THR A 53 -4.23 7.71 7.49
C THR A 53 -3.28 7.39 6.35
N LEU A 54 -2.55 6.28 6.40
CA LEU A 54 -1.64 5.85 5.32
C LEU A 54 -2.42 5.62 4.01
N ALA A 55 -3.55 4.93 4.08
CA ALA A 55 -4.43 4.70 2.93
C ALA A 55 -4.97 6.02 2.37
N GLU A 56 -5.48 6.91 3.25
CA GLU A 56 -6.07 8.18 2.82
C GLU A 56 -5.02 9.15 2.28
N ARG A 57 -3.78 9.15 2.80
CA ARG A 57 -2.67 9.94 2.23
C ARG A 57 -2.38 9.55 0.79
N MET A 58 -2.41 8.25 0.46
CA MET A 58 -2.23 7.80 -0.93
C MET A 58 -3.46 8.12 -1.79
N ARG A 59 -4.68 7.86 -1.28
CA ARG A 59 -5.92 8.19 -1.99
C ARG A 59 -6.02 9.69 -2.31
N ALA A 60 -5.71 10.55 -1.35
CA ALA A 60 -5.63 12.00 -1.50
C ALA A 60 -4.63 12.39 -2.59
N ALA A 61 -3.44 11.77 -2.61
CA ALA A 61 -2.43 12.00 -3.65
C ALA A 61 -2.96 11.66 -5.05
N GLY A 62 -3.58 10.48 -5.21
CA GLY A 62 -4.15 10.06 -6.49
C GLY A 62 -5.34 10.90 -6.95
N ALA A 63 -6.06 11.52 -6.01
CA ALA A 63 -7.18 12.44 -6.29
C ALA A 63 -6.75 13.91 -6.44
N GLY A 64 -5.46 14.23 -6.36
CA GLY A 64 -4.97 15.61 -6.45
C GLY A 64 -5.26 16.48 -5.22
N ILE A 65 -5.58 15.87 -4.08
CA ILE A 65 -5.82 16.58 -2.81
C ILE A 65 -4.48 16.69 -2.06
N PRO A 66 -3.94 17.89 -1.80
CA PRO A 66 -2.60 18.04 -1.23
C PRO A 66 -2.52 17.72 0.28
N ALA A 67 -3.62 17.92 1.02
CA ALA A 67 -3.72 17.62 2.44
C ALA A 67 -5.18 17.45 2.87
N PHE A 68 -5.41 16.77 3.99
CA PHE A 68 -6.73 16.57 4.60
C PHE A 68 -6.61 16.52 6.12
N PHE A 69 -7.73 16.74 6.82
CA PHE A 69 -7.78 16.64 8.29
C PHE A 69 -8.37 15.29 8.72
N THR A 70 -7.77 14.67 9.74
CA THR A 70 -8.26 13.42 10.35
C THR A 70 -8.15 13.48 11.87
N PRO A 71 -9.08 12.90 12.64
CA PRO A 71 -8.95 12.85 14.10
C PRO A 71 -7.98 11.73 14.53
N THR A 72 -7.57 10.84 13.62
CA THR A 72 -6.69 9.72 13.92
C THR A 72 -5.29 10.21 14.29
N GLY A 73 -4.85 9.94 15.52
CA GLY A 73 -3.52 10.33 16.01
C GLY A 73 -3.52 11.57 16.90
N VAL A 74 -4.66 12.25 17.06
CA VAL A 74 -4.82 13.37 18.00
C VAL A 74 -4.47 12.93 19.43
N GLY A 75 -3.63 13.71 20.12
CA GLY A 75 -3.16 13.45 21.49
C GLY A 75 -2.14 12.32 21.60
N THR A 76 -1.56 11.88 20.49
CA THR A 76 -0.52 10.84 20.44
C THR A 76 0.74 11.39 19.77
N VAL A 77 1.84 10.63 19.78
CA VAL A 77 3.08 10.95 19.06
C VAL A 77 2.90 11.20 17.55
N VAL A 78 1.77 10.78 16.98
CA VAL A 78 1.43 11.06 15.57
C VAL A 78 1.06 12.53 15.36
N GLU A 79 0.57 13.24 16.38
CA GLU A 79 0.23 14.68 16.33
C GLU A 79 1.49 15.57 16.30
N ASP A 80 2.62 15.09 16.81
CA ASP A 80 3.83 15.88 17.00
C ASP A 80 4.28 16.59 15.72
N GLY A 81 4.35 17.92 15.79
CA GLY A 81 4.78 18.77 14.68
C GLY A 81 3.78 18.94 13.53
N LYS A 82 2.52 18.48 13.69
CA LYS A 82 1.46 18.66 12.69
C LYS A 82 0.54 19.83 13.05
N GLU A 83 0.00 20.46 12.00
CA GLU A 83 -1.06 21.45 12.15
C GLU A 83 -2.31 20.78 12.74
N THR A 84 -2.95 21.45 13.70
CA THR A 84 -4.20 20.99 14.30
C THR A 84 -5.31 21.98 14.00
N LYS A 85 -6.55 21.47 13.90
CA LYS A 85 -7.74 22.28 13.67
C LYS A 85 -8.91 21.72 14.44
N GLU A 86 -9.73 22.59 15.02
CA GLU A 86 -11.03 22.21 15.56
C GLU A 86 -12.10 22.38 14.49
N ILE A 87 -12.90 21.34 14.28
CA ILE A 87 -14.02 21.30 13.34
C ILE A 87 -15.19 20.69 14.11
N ASP A 88 -16.29 21.44 14.21
CA ASP A 88 -17.52 21.01 14.90
C ASP A 88 -17.29 20.51 16.34
N GLY A 89 -16.42 21.20 17.10
CA GLY A 89 -16.11 20.87 18.49
C GLY A 89 -15.18 19.66 18.68
N ARG A 90 -14.58 19.15 17.60
CA ARG A 90 -13.60 18.05 17.65
C ARG A 90 -12.27 18.47 17.06
N ARG A 91 -11.16 18.07 17.69
CA ARG A 91 -9.79 18.31 17.18
C ARG A 91 -9.41 17.30 16.09
N TYR A 92 -8.67 17.78 15.11
CA TYR A 92 -8.12 17.02 13.98
C TYR A 92 -6.66 17.41 13.76
N ILE A 93 -5.88 16.51 13.16
CA ILE A 93 -4.53 16.79 12.65
C ILE A 93 -4.55 16.86 11.12
N MET A 94 -3.74 17.76 10.54
CA MET A 94 -3.54 17.84 9.10
C MET A 94 -2.53 16.77 8.66
N GLU A 95 -2.92 15.97 7.68
CA GLU A 95 -2.09 14.97 7.02
C GLU A 95 -1.86 15.35 5.56
N ARG A 96 -0.60 15.23 5.11
CA ARG A 96 -0.23 15.54 3.73
C ARG A 96 -0.32 14.32 2.84
N ALA A 97 -0.78 14.52 1.62
CA ALA A 97 -0.84 13.48 0.61
C ALA A 97 0.53 12.80 0.39
N LEU A 98 0.50 11.51 0.12
CA LEU A 98 1.67 10.66 -0.06
C LEU A 98 1.76 10.18 -1.50
N ARG A 99 2.49 10.94 -2.32
CA ARG A 99 2.74 10.62 -3.74
C ARG A 99 4.00 9.75 -3.88
N GLY A 100 3.96 8.78 -4.80
CA GLY A 100 5.11 7.98 -5.21
C GLY A 100 5.61 8.32 -6.61
N ASP A 101 6.86 7.98 -6.91
CA ASP A 101 7.35 7.99 -8.29
C ASP A 101 6.98 6.68 -9.02
N LEU A 102 7.01 5.56 -8.30
CA LEU A 102 6.69 4.22 -8.80
C LEU A 102 5.76 3.50 -7.82
N ALA A 103 4.71 2.89 -8.35
CA ALA A 103 3.88 1.90 -7.66
C ALA A 103 4.11 0.52 -8.29
N LEU A 104 4.43 -0.45 -7.45
CA LEU A 104 4.44 -1.87 -7.79
C LEU A 104 3.24 -2.50 -7.11
N VAL A 105 2.29 -2.99 -7.90
CA VAL A 105 1.02 -3.52 -7.40
C VAL A 105 0.71 -4.86 -8.03
N ARG A 106 -0.12 -5.66 -7.37
CA ARG A 106 -0.55 -6.98 -7.85
C ARG A 106 -2.06 -7.03 -8.01
N ALA A 107 -2.51 -7.57 -9.14
CA ALA A 107 -3.91 -7.84 -9.44
C ALA A 107 -4.10 -9.32 -9.80
N GLN A 108 -5.34 -9.81 -9.73
CA GLN A 108 -5.65 -11.16 -10.19
C GLN A 108 -5.73 -11.18 -11.72
N LYS A 109 -6.46 -10.21 -12.30
CA LYS A 109 -6.62 -10.08 -13.75
C LYS A 109 -6.31 -8.66 -14.19
N SER A 110 -5.72 -8.55 -15.36
CA SER A 110 -5.64 -7.31 -16.14
C SER A 110 -6.14 -7.60 -17.54
N ASP A 111 -6.91 -6.69 -18.14
CA ASP A 111 -7.01 -6.68 -19.60
C ASP A 111 -5.80 -5.97 -20.22
N ARG A 112 -5.70 -5.95 -21.56
CA ARG A 112 -4.58 -5.32 -22.28
C ARG A 112 -4.60 -3.79 -22.20
N PHE A 113 -5.74 -3.18 -21.87
CA PHE A 113 -5.86 -1.74 -21.63
C PHE A 113 -5.40 -1.35 -20.22
N GLY A 114 -5.35 -2.31 -19.28
CA GLY A 114 -4.92 -2.11 -17.90
C GLY A 114 -6.07 -2.07 -16.89
N ASN A 115 -7.30 -2.41 -17.28
CA ASN A 115 -8.40 -2.55 -16.33
C ASN A 115 -8.12 -3.74 -15.42
N LEU A 116 -8.24 -3.53 -14.10
CA LEU A 116 -7.83 -4.52 -13.11
C LEU A 116 -9.01 -5.11 -12.36
N ARG A 117 -8.94 -6.42 -12.14
CA ARG A 117 -9.72 -7.14 -11.12
C ARG A 117 -8.78 -7.71 -10.07
N PHE A 118 -9.13 -7.50 -8.81
CA PHE A 118 -8.38 -7.99 -7.64
C PHE A 118 -9.13 -9.14 -6.99
N TRP A 119 -8.41 -10.06 -6.35
CA TRP A 119 -9.01 -11.20 -5.68
C TRP A 119 -9.14 -10.99 -4.17
N ARG A 120 -10.39 -10.95 -3.68
CA ARG A 120 -10.70 -10.91 -2.24
C ARG A 120 -9.86 -9.85 -1.49
N THR A 121 -9.25 -10.23 -0.37
CA THR A 121 -8.45 -9.36 0.50
C THR A 121 -7.07 -8.99 -0.07
N ALA A 122 -6.63 -9.64 -1.16
CA ALA A 122 -5.41 -9.24 -1.87
C ALA A 122 -5.55 -7.87 -2.53
N ARG A 123 -6.77 -7.33 -2.65
CA ARG A 123 -7.02 -5.96 -3.13
C ARG A 123 -6.30 -4.91 -2.29
N ASN A 124 -6.46 -4.95 -0.96
CA ASN A 124 -5.88 -4.05 0.03
C ASN A 124 -5.44 -2.65 -0.50
N PHE A 125 -4.15 -2.33 -0.43
CA PHE A 125 -3.57 -1.04 -0.81
C PHE A 125 -3.30 -0.89 -2.31
N ASN A 126 -3.41 -1.96 -3.10
CA ASN A 126 -3.03 -1.94 -4.52
C ASN A 126 -3.72 -0.82 -5.32
N PRO A 127 -5.06 -0.61 -5.22
CA PRO A 127 -5.72 0.48 -5.97
C PRO A 127 -5.19 1.87 -5.58
N VAL A 128 -5.13 2.18 -4.28
CA VAL A 128 -4.71 3.51 -3.83
C VAL A 128 -3.24 3.77 -4.14
N MET A 129 -2.38 2.74 -4.07
CA MET A 129 -0.97 2.85 -4.48
C MET A 129 -0.82 3.15 -5.97
N ALA A 130 -1.57 2.44 -6.83
CA ALA A 130 -1.53 2.65 -8.27
C ALA A 130 -1.95 4.09 -8.64
N THR A 131 -3.01 4.60 -8.02
CA THR A 131 -3.48 5.98 -8.27
C THR A 131 -2.51 7.05 -7.76
N ALA A 132 -1.71 6.75 -6.73
CA ALA A 132 -0.86 7.72 -6.04
C ALA A 132 0.54 7.87 -6.65
N ALA A 133 0.86 7.19 -7.75
CA ALA A 133 2.19 7.18 -8.35
C ALA A 133 2.24 7.80 -9.75
N LYS A 134 3.42 8.32 -10.13
CA LYS A 134 3.67 8.78 -11.51
C LYS A 134 3.69 7.63 -12.52
N LEU A 135 4.21 6.48 -12.10
CA LEU A 135 4.29 5.26 -12.89
C LEU A 135 3.75 4.10 -12.06
N ALA A 136 2.78 3.36 -12.59
CA ALA A 136 2.23 2.16 -11.97
C ALA A 136 2.52 0.93 -12.83
N ILE A 137 3.23 -0.02 -12.25
CA ILE A 137 3.51 -1.33 -12.85
C ILE A 137 2.68 -2.35 -12.10
N VAL A 138 1.84 -3.08 -12.84
CA VAL A 138 0.94 -4.08 -12.30
C VAL A 138 1.44 -5.46 -12.70
N GLU A 139 1.68 -6.33 -11.72
CA GLU A 139 1.74 -7.76 -11.97
C GLU A 139 0.35 -8.37 -11.94
N CYS A 140 0.03 -9.26 -12.87
CA CYS A 140 -1.25 -9.95 -12.91
C CYS A 140 -1.11 -11.47 -13.11
N ASP A 141 -1.99 -12.24 -12.47
CA ASP A 141 -2.05 -13.69 -12.63
C ASP A 141 -2.60 -14.07 -14.02
N GLN A 142 -3.54 -13.28 -14.53
CA GLN A 142 -4.21 -13.51 -15.80
C GLN A 142 -4.22 -12.22 -16.63
N LEU A 143 -3.55 -12.26 -17.79
CA LEU A 143 -3.69 -11.25 -18.82
C LEU A 143 -4.78 -11.70 -19.80
N VAL A 144 -5.90 -10.97 -19.85
CA VAL A 144 -7.04 -11.28 -20.72
C VAL A 144 -7.20 -10.25 -21.84
N ASP A 145 -7.94 -10.60 -22.88
CA ASP A 145 -8.23 -9.66 -23.97
C ASP A 145 -9.27 -8.61 -23.55
N ASN A 146 -9.21 -7.43 -24.19
CA ASN A 146 -10.13 -6.33 -23.92
C ASN A 146 -11.59 -6.76 -24.15
N GLY A 147 -12.48 -6.33 -23.25
CA GLY A 147 -13.89 -6.74 -23.25
C GLY A 147 -14.17 -8.07 -22.55
N THR A 148 -13.13 -8.81 -22.13
CA THR A 148 -13.31 -10.03 -21.30
C THR A 148 -13.69 -9.69 -19.86
N LEU A 149 -13.18 -8.57 -19.33
CA LEU A 149 -13.65 -8.03 -18.06
C LEU A 149 -14.93 -7.24 -18.32
N ASP A 150 -16.02 -7.64 -17.67
CA ASP A 150 -17.24 -6.85 -17.63
C ASP A 150 -16.91 -5.46 -17.03
N PRO A 151 -17.36 -4.35 -17.65
CA PRO A 151 -17.10 -3.02 -17.14
C PRO A 151 -17.51 -2.80 -15.66
N ASP A 152 -18.59 -3.42 -15.19
CA ASP A 152 -19.05 -3.30 -13.80
C ASP A 152 -18.21 -4.15 -12.81
N ASP A 153 -17.42 -5.09 -13.34
CA ASP A 153 -16.48 -5.90 -12.56
C ASP A 153 -15.07 -5.26 -12.45
N VAL A 154 -14.83 -4.13 -13.10
CA VAL A 154 -13.55 -3.42 -13.06
C VAL A 154 -13.38 -2.70 -11.73
N HIS A 155 -12.37 -3.08 -10.95
CA HIS A 155 -12.09 -2.43 -9.66
C HIS A 155 -11.19 -1.18 -9.79
N LEU A 156 -10.29 -1.17 -10.79
CA LEU A 156 -9.43 -0.04 -11.09
C LEU A 156 -9.34 0.11 -12.61
N GLY A 157 -9.71 1.27 -13.13
CA GLY A 157 -9.64 1.56 -14.56
C GLY A 157 -8.21 1.63 -15.06
N GLY A 158 -8.00 1.22 -16.32
CA GLY A 158 -6.68 1.19 -16.96
C GLY A 158 -5.97 2.52 -17.06
N ILE A 159 -6.67 3.65 -16.89
CA ILE A 159 -6.07 4.98 -16.85
C ILE A 159 -5.00 5.15 -15.76
N TYR A 160 -5.05 4.35 -14.69
CA TYR A 160 -4.06 4.38 -13.61
C TYR A 160 -2.90 3.40 -13.83
N VAL A 161 -2.93 2.60 -14.89
CA VAL A 161 -1.97 1.51 -15.15
C VAL A 161 -1.10 1.87 -16.35
N HIS A 162 0.22 1.78 -16.16
CA HIS A 162 1.18 2.21 -17.19
C HIS A 162 1.95 1.05 -17.82
N ARG A 163 2.16 -0.03 -17.06
CA ARG A 163 2.83 -1.26 -17.49
C ARG A 163 2.16 -2.46 -16.85
N ILE A 164 2.01 -3.53 -17.61
CA ILE A 164 1.45 -4.80 -17.15
C ILE A 164 2.51 -5.87 -17.31
N VAL A 165 2.71 -6.67 -16.28
CA VAL A 165 3.59 -7.83 -16.27
C VAL A 165 2.73 -9.05 -15.98
N HIS A 166 2.68 -9.99 -16.92
CA HIS A 166 1.93 -11.24 -16.74
C HIS A 166 2.79 -12.24 -15.98
N VAL A 167 2.35 -12.62 -14.78
CA VAL A 167 3.04 -13.53 -13.87
C VAL A 167 2.06 -14.65 -13.47
N PRO A 168 1.88 -15.67 -14.32
CA PRO A 168 0.87 -16.71 -14.12
C PRO A 168 1.20 -17.63 -12.93
N GLU A 169 2.48 -17.76 -12.58
CA GLU A 169 2.95 -18.59 -11.48
C GLU A 169 3.69 -17.75 -10.45
N HIS A 170 3.29 -17.87 -9.20
CA HIS A 170 3.90 -17.20 -8.06
C HIS A 170 3.57 -17.94 -6.77
N GLU A 171 4.42 -17.74 -5.76
CA GLU A 171 4.18 -18.31 -4.44
C GLU A 171 3.16 -17.47 -3.66
N ASN A 172 2.06 -18.09 -3.23
CA ASN A 172 1.06 -17.49 -2.34
C ASN A 172 1.15 -18.10 -0.94
N ALA A 173 2.20 -17.74 -0.21
CA ALA A 173 2.44 -18.25 1.13
C ALA A 173 1.39 -17.72 2.14
N PHE A 174 0.88 -18.60 2.99
CA PHE A 174 0.09 -18.22 4.15
C PHE A 174 1.03 -17.95 5.33
N GLU A 175 0.92 -16.76 5.93
CA GLU A 175 1.67 -16.44 7.16
C GLU A 175 1.20 -17.29 8.33
N PHE A 176 -0.11 -17.40 8.50
CA PHE A 176 -0.73 -18.28 9.49
C PHE A 176 -1.88 -19.06 8.84
N ARG A 177 -1.71 -20.39 8.68
CA ARG A 177 -2.74 -21.26 8.13
C ARG A 177 -3.64 -21.78 9.25
N THR A 178 -4.79 -21.12 9.45
CA THR A 178 -5.82 -21.57 10.41
C THR A 178 -6.96 -22.27 9.69
N VAL A 179 -7.28 -23.50 10.10
CA VAL A 179 -8.42 -24.28 9.57
C VAL A 179 -9.38 -24.64 10.70
N ARG A 180 -10.67 -24.74 10.42
CA ARG A 180 -11.65 -25.24 11.39
C ARG A 180 -11.29 -26.70 11.75
N LYS A 181 -11.34 -27.07 13.03
CA LYS A 181 -11.27 -28.49 13.43
C LYS A 181 -12.45 -29.22 12.79
N ARG A 182 -12.17 -30.30 12.04
CA ARG A 182 -13.23 -31.20 11.55
C ARG A 182 -13.98 -31.74 12.77
N SER A 183 -15.29 -31.49 12.81
CA SER A 183 -16.21 -32.15 13.73
C SER A 183 -16.42 -33.60 13.31
#